data_AF-A0A9Q1CTT6-F1
#
_entry.id   AF-A0A9Q1CTT6-F1
#
_cell.length_a   1.000
_cell.length_b   1.000
_cell.length_c   1.000
_cell.angle_alpha   90.00
_cell.angle_beta   90.00
_cell.angle_gamma   90.00
#
_symmetry.space_group_name_H-M   'P 1'
#
loop_
_entity.id
_entity.type
_entity.pdbx_description
1 polymer ?
#
loop_
_entity_poly.entity_id
_entity_poly.type
_entity_poly.pdbx_seq_one_letter_code
_entity_poly.pdbx_strand_id
1 'polypeptide(L)'
;MDVHILIWDNDLVTSLYYGSSGMEHDRAEDMLTYLKEMFDLNLGSLSTVNGWTQCKPEIFQLPEQEIAIKEYNVSTRMMNLGSCGLHILHNAFKSGAVASGWNVGSLLSRLNHLLHDAPTSRKDFKD
;
A
#
# COMPACT_ATOMS: atom_id res chain seq x y z
N MET A 1 -0.99 -5.26 6.58
CA MET A 1 -1.62 -4.24 5.74
C MET A 1 -2.25 -3.20 6.64
N ASP A 2 -1.80 -1.96 6.49
CA ASP A 2 -2.40 -0.82 7.19
C ASP A 2 -3.51 -0.23 6.32
N VAL A 3 -4.60 0.18 6.96
CA VAL A 3 -5.78 0.71 6.30
C VAL A 3 -6.04 2.12 6.78
N HIS A 4 -6.10 3.03 5.82
CA HIS A 4 -6.45 4.43 6.04
C HIS A 4 -7.74 4.75 5.30
N ILE A 5 -8.64 5.49 5.95
CA ILE A 5 -9.83 6.05 5.32
C ILE A 5 -9.55 7.51 5.02
N LEU A 6 -9.77 7.91 3.78
CA LEU A 6 -9.68 9.30 3.34
C LEU A 6 -11.09 9.85 3.20
N ILE A 7 -11.40 10.91 3.95
CA ILE A 7 -12.69 11.59 3.91
C ILE A 7 -12.45 12.98 3.32
N TRP A 8 -13.22 13.30 2.29
CA TRP A 8 -13.28 14.65 1.74
C TRP A 8 -14.35 15.44 2.49
N ASP A 9 -13.95 16.58 3.05
CA ASP A 9 -14.84 17.56 3.64
C ASP A 9 -14.54 18.93 3.00
N ASN A 10 -15.41 19.34 2.08
CA ASN A 10 -15.18 20.49 1.19
C ASN A 10 -13.83 20.37 0.46
N ASP A 11 -12.93 21.33 0.65
CA ASP A 11 -11.60 21.38 0.02
C ASP A 11 -10.50 20.70 0.86
N LEU A 12 -10.87 20.03 1.95
CA LEU A 12 -9.94 19.36 2.84
C LEU A 12 -10.06 17.84 2.75
N VAL A 13 -8.92 17.18 2.77
CA VAL A 13 -8.84 15.72 2.90
C VAL A 13 -8.35 15.38 4.30
N THR A 14 -9.17 14.67 5.06
CA THR A 14 -8.78 14.11 6.35
C THR A 14 -8.44 12.64 6.18
N SER A 15 -7.24 12.25 6.63
CA SER A 15 -6.85 10.85 6.74
C SER A 15 -7.09 10.35 8.15
N LEU A 16 -7.88 9.28 8.26
CA LEU A 16 -8.07 8.54 9.50
C LEU A 16 -7.37 7.19 9.37
N TYR A 17 -6.46 6.89 10.30
CA TYR A 17 -5.94 5.53 10.44
C TYR A 17 -7.05 4.65 11.02
N TYR A 18 -7.46 3.64 10.27
CA TYR A 18 -8.54 2.74 10.67
C TYR A 18 -8.00 1.54 11.46
N GLY A 19 -6.92 0.94 10.98
CA GLY A 19 -6.31 -0.21 11.65
C GLY A 19 -5.24 -0.87 10.81
N SER A 20 -4.67 -1.94 11.37
CA SER A 20 -3.70 -2.80 10.70
C SER A 20 -4.10 -4.25 10.89
N SER A 21 -3.92 -5.05 9.84
CA SER A 21 -3.98 -6.50 9.91
C SER A 21 -2.63 -7.12 9.59
N GLY A 22 -2.17 -8.01 10.46
CA GLY A 22 -1.02 -8.87 10.20
C GLY A 22 -1.40 -9.89 9.13
N MET A 23 -0.85 -9.72 7.94
CA MET A 23 -1.08 -10.64 6.83
C MET A 23 0.01 -11.70 6.83
N GLU A 24 -0.36 -12.97 6.99
CA GLU A 24 0.59 -14.09 6.85
C GLU A 24 0.88 -14.39 5.38
N HIS A 25 -0.12 -14.17 4.52
CA HIS A 25 -0.04 -14.36 3.07
C HIS A 25 -0.49 -13.09 2.37
N ASP A 26 0.14 -12.79 1.24
CA ASP A 26 -0.06 -11.54 0.53
C ASP A 26 -0.92 -11.69 -0.73
N ARG A 27 -1.60 -12.83 -1.00
CA ARG A 27 -2.38 -13.04 -2.24
C ARG A 27 -3.57 -12.09 -2.32
N ALA A 28 -4.07 -11.88 -3.54
CA ALA A 28 -5.17 -10.93 -3.77
C ALA A 28 -6.44 -11.38 -3.04
N GLU A 29 -6.67 -12.69 -3.00
CA GLU A 29 -7.78 -13.35 -2.30
C GLU A 29 -7.64 -13.22 -0.77
N ASP A 30 -6.41 -13.36 -0.26
CA ASP A 30 -6.10 -13.16 1.16
C ASP A 30 -6.38 -11.70 1.55
N MET A 31 -5.90 -10.72 0.76
CA MET A 31 -6.19 -9.30 0.97
C MET A 31 -7.68 -8.99 0.99
N LEU A 32 -8.46 -9.56 0.07
CA LEU A 32 -9.90 -9.35 0.04
C LEU A 32 -10.57 -9.92 1.29
N THR A 33 -10.13 -11.09 1.74
CA THR A 33 -10.62 -11.72 2.98
C THR A 33 -10.32 -10.83 4.19
N TYR A 34 -9.08 -10.35 4.32
CA TYR A 34 -8.71 -9.43 5.40
C TYR A 34 -9.51 -8.13 5.36
N LEU A 35 -9.77 -7.55 4.18
CA LEU A 35 -10.61 -6.36 4.08
C LEU A 35 -12.04 -6.65 4.55
N LYS A 36 -12.62 -7.80 4.17
CA LYS A 36 -13.95 -8.22 4.64
C LYS A 36 -14.02 -8.49 6.15
N GLU A 37 -12.94 -8.94 6.77
CA GLU A 37 -12.87 -9.16 8.21
C GLU A 37 -12.65 -7.85 8.99
N MET A 38 -11.80 -6.96 8.48
CA MET A 38 -11.42 -5.72 9.16
C MET A 38 -12.54 -4.68 9.16
N PHE A 39 -13.30 -4.67 8.08
CA PHE A 39 -14.51 -3.89 8.00
C PHE A 39 -15.68 -4.86 8.07
N ASP A 40 -16.50 -4.77 9.12
CA ASP A 40 -17.79 -5.46 9.24
C ASP A 40 -18.79 -4.84 8.23
N LEU A 41 -18.43 -4.90 6.93
CA LEU A 41 -19.00 -4.10 5.85
C LEU A 41 -20.39 -4.63 5.55
N ASN A 42 -21.40 -3.96 6.09
CA ASN A 42 -22.61 -3.75 5.33
C ASN A 42 -22.26 -2.82 4.15
N LEU A 43 -21.89 -3.43 3.02
CA LEU A 43 -21.39 -2.77 1.80
C LEU A 43 -22.35 -1.70 1.23
N GLY A 44 -23.59 -1.62 1.71
CA GLY A 44 -24.63 -0.72 1.23
C GLY A 44 -24.39 0.79 1.44
N SER A 45 -23.53 1.20 2.37
CA SER A 45 -23.35 2.64 2.71
C SER A 45 -22.00 3.24 2.32
N LEU A 46 -21.02 2.42 1.93
CA LEU A 46 -19.72 2.92 1.55
C LEU A 46 -19.80 3.41 0.10
N SER A 47 -19.51 4.68 -0.21
CA SER A 47 -19.68 5.21 -1.57
C SER A 47 -18.46 4.97 -2.47
N THR A 48 -17.26 4.74 -1.92
CA THR A 48 -16.08 4.25 -2.65
C THR A 48 -15.04 3.64 -1.70
N VAL A 49 -14.55 2.41 -1.95
CA VAL A 49 -13.29 1.94 -1.34
C VAL A 49 -12.15 2.34 -2.27
N ASN A 50 -11.32 3.28 -1.84
CA ASN A 50 -10.09 3.65 -2.54
C ASN A 50 -8.93 2.86 -1.94
N GLY A 51 -8.47 1.84 -2.65
CA GLY A 51 -7.32 1.03 -2.24
C GLY A 51 -6.07 1.43 -3.01
N TRP A 52 -5.01 1.84 -2.32
CA TRP A 52 -3.66 1.88 -2.89
C TRP A 52 -2.98 0.56 -2.50
N THR A 53 -3.27 -0.53 -3.21
CA THR A 53 -2.59 -1.79 -2.90
C THR A 53 -1.19 -1.75 -3.48
N GLN A 54 -0.19 -1.80 -2.60
CA GLN A 54 1.23 -1.70 -2.94
C GLN A 54 1.69 -2.81 -3.90
N CYS A 55 0.95 -3.94 -3.97
CA CYS A 55 1.51 -5.19 -4.47
C CYS A 55 0.61 -5.98 -5.43
N LYS A 56 -0.73 -5.79 -5.45
CA LYS A 56 -1.64 -6.68 -6.20
C LYS A 56 -2.83 -5.95 -6.82
N PRO A 57 -2.70 -5.46 -8.08
CA PRO A 57 -3.82 -4.89 -8.82
C PRO A 57 -4.89 -5.93 -9.19
N GLU A 58 -4.61 -7.23 -9.02
CA GLU A 58 -5.55 -8.32 -9.30
C GLU A 58 -6.75 -8.31 -8.35
N ILE A 59 -6.62 -7.75 -7.14
CA ILE A 59 -7.73 -7.63 -6.17
C ILE A 59 -8.93 -6.87 -6.75
N PHE A 60 -8.68 -5.89 -7.63
CA PHE A 60 -9.71 -5.08 -8.27
C PHE A 60 -10.40 -5.77 -9.45
N GLN A 61 -9.89 -6.94 -9.84
CA GLN A 61 -10.42 -7.78 -10.92
C GLN A 61 -11.11 -9.03 -10.37
N LEU A 62 -11.16 -9.19 -9.04
CA LEU A 62 -11.78 -10.35 -8.40
C LEU A 62 -13.30 -10.39 -8.66
N PRO A 63 -13.86 -11.53 -9.12
CA PRO A 63 -15.28 -11.68 -9.42
C PRO A 63 -16.21 -11.35 -8.25
N GLU A 64 -15.75 -11.55 -7.01
CA GLU A 64 -16.49 -11.23 -5.79
C GLU A 64 -16.85 -9.74 -5.69
N GLN A 65 -16.06 -8.85 -6.31
CA GLN A 65 -16.40 -7.42 -6.40
C GLN A 65 -17.57 -7.18 -7.36
N GLU A 66 -17.63 -7.91 -8.48
CA GLU A 66 -18.73 -7.81 -9.44
C GLU A 66 -20.04 -8.36 -8.86
N ILE A 67 -19.96 -9.44 -8.08
CA ILE A 67 -21.13 -10.02 -7.39
C ILE A 67 -21.68 -9.03 -6.36
N ALA A 68 -20.82 -8.41 -5.55
CA ALA A 68 -21.23 -7.41 -4.58
C ALA A 68 -21.97 -6.20 -5.21
N ILE A 69 -21.50 -5.72 -6.36
CA ILE A 69 -22.14 -4.63 -7.11
C ILE A 69 -23.53 -5.04 -7.62
N LYS A 70 -23.63 -6.25 -8.19
CA LYS A 70 -24.88 -6.75 -8.80
C LYS A 70 -25.95 -7.13 -7.79
N GLU A 71 -25.57 -7.78 -6.69
CA GLU A 71 -26.51 -8.39 -5.75
C GLU A 71 -27.01 -7.40 -4.69
N TYR A 72 -26.18 -6.44 -4.29
CA TYR A 72 -26.52 -5.50 -3.21
C TYR A 72 -26.85 -4.08 -3.71
N ASN A 73 -26.92 -3.87 -5.04
CA ASN A 73 -27.13 -2.56 -5.67
C ASN A 73 -26.17 -1.48 -5.12
N VAL A 74 -24.96 -1.92 -4.81
CA VAL A 74 -23.90 -1.14 -4.19
C VAL A 74 -23.24 -0.33 -5.30
N SER A 75 -23.33 1.01 -5.24
CA SER A 75 -22.68 1.93 -6.21
C SER A 75 -21.14 1.93 -6.14
N THR A 76 -20.59 1.02 -5.33
CA THR A 76 -19.24 1.04 -4.79
C THR A 76 -18.40 0.00 -5.49
N ARG A 77 -17.74 0.39 -6.57
CA ARG A 77 -16.64 -0.39 -7.10
C ARG A 77 -15.37 0.03 -6.36
N MET A 78 -14.59 -0.94 -5.88
CA MET A 78 -13.24 -0.65 -5.44
C MET A 78 -12.46 -0.15 -6.66
N MET A 79 -12.05 1.10 -6.65
CA MET A 79 -11.35 1.70 -7.80
C MET A 79 -9.85 1.56 -7.63
N ASN A 80 -9.20 1.01 -8.66
CA ASN A 80 -7.75 1.01 -8.77
C ASN A 80 -7.30 2.38 -9.29
N LEU A 81 -6.60 3.15 -8.46
CA LEU A 81 -6.03 4.45 -8.85
C LEU A 81 -4.57 4.36 -9.31
N GLY A 82 -4.02 3.14 -9.40
CA GLY A 82 -2.64 2.88 -9.78
C GLY A 82 -1.69 2.72 -8.60
N SER A 83 -0.39 2.67 -8.88
CA SER A 83 0.65 2.55 -7.85
C SER A 83 0.85 3.88 -7.13
N CYS A 84 1.22 3.83 -5.84
CA CYS A 84 1.47 5.07 -5.12
C CYS A 84 2.67 5.82 -5.73
N GLY A 85 2.67 7.16 -5.64
CA GLY A 85 3.73 7.99 -6.22
C GLY A 85 5.14 7.60 -5.75
N LEU A 86 5.27 7.10 -4.52
CA LEU A 86 6.54 6.58 -4.00
C LEU A 86 7.04 5.37 -4.78
N HIS A 87 6.16 4.46 -5.22
CA HIS A 87 6.55 3.33 -6.06
C HIS A 87 6.95 3.76 -7.47
N ILE A 88 6.26 4.74 -8.04
CA ILE A 88 6.63 5.32 -9.33
C ILE A 88 8.05 5.89 -9.24
N LEU A 89 8.33 6.66 -8.19
CA LEU A 89 9.67 7.22 -7.94
C LEU A 89 10.72 6.12 -7.68
N HIS A 90 10.39 5.11 -6.87
CA HIS A 90 11.28 3.99 -6.61
C HIS A 90 11.65 3.23 -7.88
N ASN A 91 10.64 2.88 -8.69
CA ASN A 91 10.85 2.17 -9.95
C ASN A 91 11.59 3.02 -10.97
N ALA A 92 11.31 4.33 -11.04
CA ALA A 92 12.07 5.26 -11.89
C ALA A 92 13.54 5.32 -11.49
N PHE A 93 13.84 5.45 -10.20
CA PHE A 93 15.21 5.44 -9.68
C PHE A 93 15.92 4.12 -9.99
N LYS A 94 15.26 2.98 -9.72
CA LYS A 94 15.81 1.65 -9.99
C LYS A 94 16.13 1.47 -11.47
N SER A 95 15.20 1.83 -12.36
CA SER A 95 15.40 1.79 -13.80
C SER A 95 16.55 2.72 -14.25
N GLY A 96 16.65 3.92 -13.67
CA GLY A 96 17.74 4.86 -13.93
C GLY A 96 19.11 4.31 -13.50
N ALA A 97 19.20 3.67 -12.34
CA ALA A 97 20.43 3.01 -11.88
C ALA A 97 20.87 1.89 -12.83
N VAL A 98 19.92 1.09 -13.34
CA VAL A 98 20.21 0.05 -14.34
C VAL A 98 20.67 0.68 -15.66
N ALA A 99 19.94 1.67 -16.19
CA ALA A 99 20.23 2.30 -17.47
C ALA A 99 21.56 3.06 -17.49
N SER A 100 21.96 3.66 -16.37
CA SER A 100 23.27 4.31 -16.20
C SER A 100 24.43 3.32 -16.04
N GLY A 101 24.15 2.04 -15.84
CA GLY A 101 25.15 1.03 -15.48
C GLY A 101 25.73 1.22 -14.08
N TRP A 102 25.18 2.13 -13.28
CA TRP A 102 25.66 2.39 -11.93
C TRP A 102 25.22 1.26 -11.01
N ASN A 103 26.19 0.62 -10.36
CA ASN A 103 25.92 -0.45 -9.38
C ASN A 103 25.50 0.13 -8.01
N VAL A 104 24.49 1.00 -8.03
CA VAL A 104 23.96 1.69 -6.84
C VAL A 104 23.46 0.68 -5.81
N GLY A 105 22.80 -0.39 -6.26
CA GLY A 105 22.32 -1.45 -5.38
C GLY A 105 23.44 -2.12 -4.58
N SER A 106 24.54 -2.51 -5.23
CA SER A 106 25.67 -3.12 -4.51
C SER A 106 26.37 -2.13 -3.59
N LEU A 107 26.52 -0.88 -4.03
CA LEU A 107 27.12 0.18 -3.19
C LEU A 107 26.32 0.37 -1.90
N LEU A 108 25.01 0.59 -2.01
CA LEU A 108 24.14 0.79 -0.85
C LEU A 108 24.10 -0.45 0.05
N SER A 109 24.07 -1.66 -0.52
CA SER A 109 24.12 -2.90 0.26
C SER A 109 25.42 -3.05 1.05
N ARG A 110 26.57 -2.71 0.44
CA ARG A 110 27.87 -2.74 1.12
C ARG A 110 27.97 -1.68 2.21
N LEU A 111 27.49 -0.46 1.93
CA LEU A 111 27.41 0.60 2.93
C LEU A 111 26.54 0.19 4.12
N ASN A 112 25.39 -0.44 3.84
CA ASN A 112 24.54 -0.98 4.90
C ASN A 112 25.29 -2.02 5.74
N HIS A 113 25.95 -3.02 5.13
CA HIS A 113 26.75 -3.99 5.90
C HIS A 113 27.85 -3.32 6.73
N LEU A 114 28.52 -2.31 6.17
CA LEU A 114 29.59 -1.59 6.88
C LEU A 114 29.08 -0.73 8.04
N LEU A 115 27.90 -0.13 7.88
CA LEU A 115 27.38 0.91 8.77
C LEU A 115 26.15 0.49 9.58
N HIS A 116 25.65 -0.74 9.46
CA HIS A 116 24.41 -1.15 10.14
C HIS A 116 24.52 -1.06 11.67
N ASP A 117 25.71 -1.31 12.22
CA ASP A 117 26.01 -1.17 13.64
C ASP A 117 26.66 0.18 13.98
N ALA A 118 26.86 1.05 12.99
CA ALA A 118 27.45 2.35 13.23
C ALA A 118 26.43 3.23 14.00
N PRO A 119 26.87 3.98 15.01
CA PRO A 119 26.01 4.89 15.74
C PRO A 119 25.36 5.90 14.78
N THR A 120 24.04 5.83 14.67
CA THR A 120 23.25 6.66 13.74
C THR A 120 22.91 8.02 14.34
N SER A 121 22.98 8.15 15.67
CA SER A 121 22.84 9.43 16.35
C SER A 121 24.16 9.88 16.97
N ARG A 122 24.38 11.20 16.99
CA ARG A 122 25.56 11.80 17.64
C ARG A 122 25.67 11.45 19.13
N LYS A 123 24.57 11.06 19.78
CA LYS A 123 24.52 10.69 21.20
C LYS A 123 25.06 9.29 21.48
N ASP A 124 25.16 8.45 20.45
CA ASP A 124 25.61 7.06 20.58
C ASP A 124 27.13 6.92 20.43
N PHE A 125 27.82 8.01 20.07
CA PHE A 125 29.27 8.09 20.10
C PHE A 125 29.72 8.30 21.55
N LYS A 126 30.51 7.37 22.09
CA LYS A 126 31.21 7.57 23.36
C LYS A 126 32.43 8.47 23.08
N ASP A 127 32.52 9.58 23.81
CA ASP A 127 33.65 10.51 23.78
C ASP A 127 35.00 9.81 24.05
#